data_AF-A0A2H9SJE1-F1
#
_entry.id   AF-A0A2H9SJE1-F1
#
_cell.length_a   1.000
_cell.length_b   1.000
_cell.length_c   1.000
_cell.angle_alpha   90.00
_cell.angle_beta   90.00
_cell.angle_gamma   90.00
#
_symmetry.space_group_name_H-M   'P 1'
#
loop_
_entity.id
_entity.type
_entity.pdbx_description
1 polymer ?
#
loop_
_entity_poly.entity_id
_entity_poly.type
_entity_poly.pdbx_seq_one_letter_code
_entity_poly.pdbx_strand_id
1 'polypeptide(L)'
;MLFHYPSSLPPSLAYIKRSVKLEFGSLTDQQPTGRYSVRPWIAEVFPAAFFDWQCEVVALEIERTFWEKATILHAEYHRPSEKPRRDRFSRHYADTAALANHSEAIKAIDCDDLRNRVVSWKKSIFSGLVGKLRPSQTRHISPCS
;
A
#
# COMPACT_ATOMS: atom_id res chain seq x y z
N MET A 1 10.79 13.44 -5.80
CA MET A 1 12.25 13.44 -6.06
C MET A 1 12.57 12.33 -7.06
N LEU A 2 13.59 12.47 -7.91
CA LEU A 2 14.04 11.41 -8.82
C LEU A 2 15.45 10.98 -8.43
N PHE A 3 15.65 9.68 -8.20
CA PHE A 3 16.96 9.07 -8.01
C PHE A 3 17.41 8.46 -9.34
N HIS A 4 18.48 9.00 -9.93
CA HIS A 4 19.05 8.49 -11.17
C HIS A 4 20.18 7.51 -10.85
N TYR A 5 20.18 6.36 -11.52
CA TYR A 5 21.19 5.32 -11.31
C TYR A 5 22.00 5.09 -12.59
N PRO A 6 23.31 4.75 -12.47
CA PRO A 6 24.14 4.47 -13.62
C PRO A 6 23.68 3.18 -14.32
N SER A 7 23.91 3.08 -15.64
CA SER A 7 23.59 1.88 -16.41
C SER A 7 24.66 1.62 -17.43
N SER A 8 25.13 0.38 -17.48
CA SER A 8 26.06 -0.15 -18.49
C SER A 8 25.39 -0.42 -19.84
N LEU A 9 24.06 -0.55 -19.87
CA LEU A 9 23.31 -0.74 -21.11
C LEU A 9 23.17 0.58 -21.89
N PRO A 10 23.13 0.57 -23.23
CA PRO A 10 22.74 1.73 -24.03
C PRO A 10 21.25 2.08 -23.80
N PRO A 11 20.82 3.34 -23.98
CA PRO A 11 19.41 3.71 -23.84
C PRO A 11 18.55 2.90 -24.83
N SER A 12 17.82 1.90 -24.34
CA SER A 12 17.17 0.90 -25.20
C SER A 12 15.66 1.08 -25.34
N LEU A 13 15.00 1.73 -24.37
CA LEU A 13 13.54 1.94 -24.36
C LEU A 13 13.21 3.33 -23.82
N ALA A 14 12.72 4.24 -24.67
CA ALA A 14 12.34 5.60 -24.27
C ALA A 14 11.27 5.64 -23.15
N TYR A 15 10.47 4.57 -23.04
CA TYR A 15 9.44 4.42 -22.00
C TYR A 15 10.00 4.05 -20.62
N ILE A 16 11.12 3.33 -20.54
CA ILE A 16 11.72 2.93 -19.26
C ILE A 16 12.81 3.94 -18.89
N LYS A 17 12.45 4.91 -18.04
CA LYS A 17 13.41 5.86 -17.51
C LYS A 17 14.34 5.19 -16.49
N ARG A 18 15.64 5.48 -16.57
CA ARG A 18 16.66 5.06 -15.60
C ARG A 18 16.63 5.92 -14.35
N SER A 19 15.47 5.96 -13.72
CA SER A 19 15.31 6.66 -12.45
C SER A 19 14.21 6.04 -11.63
N VAL A 20 14.38 6.10 -10.33
CA VAL A 20 13.38 5.74 -9.35
C VAL A 20 12.74 7.02 -8.84
N LYS A 21 11.42 7.14 -8.95
CA LYS A 21 10.68 8.26 -8.34
C LYS A 21 10.47 7.96 -6.87
N LEU A 22 11.03 8.80 -6.01
CA LEU A 22 10.83 8.76 -4.57
C LEU A 22 9.75 9.78 -4.18
N GLU A 23 8.69 9.27 -3.54
CA GLU A 23 7.57 10.04 -3.01
C GLU A 23 7.62 9.94 -1.48
N PHE A 24 7.70 11.09 -0.81
CA PHE A 24 7.72 11.17 0.64
C PHE A 24 6.35 11.64 1.11
N GLY A 25 5.63 10.79 1.83
CA GLY A 25 4.39 11.18 2.49
C GLY A 25 4.69 11.95 3.77
N SER A 26 3.98 13.06 4.03
CA SER A 26 4.04 13.78 5.31
C SER A 26 3.20 13.14 6.42
N LEU A 27 2.65 11.94 6.17
CA LEU A 27 1.64 11.34 7.03
C LEU A 27 2.29 10.61 8.20
N THR A 28 1.95 11.01 9.43
CA THR A 28 2.60 10.59 10.67
C THR A 28 2.04 9.30 11.27
N ASP A 29 0.78 8.95 11.03
CA ASP A 29 0.25 7.64 11.45
C ASP A 29 0.48 6.60 10.34
N GLN A 30 1.66 5.99 10.31
CA GLN A 30 2.03 4.87 9.42
C GLN A 30 2.30 3.62 10.25
N GLN A 31 1.29 3.15 10.98
CA GLN A 31 1.39 1.95 11.83
C GLN A 31 0.15 1.05 11.71
N PRO A 32 0.27 -0.27 11.91
CA PRO A 32 1.51 -1.00 12.20
C PRO A 32 2.46 -1.14 10.99
N THR A 33 3.75 -1.31 11.27
CA THR A 33 4.83 -1.62 10.31
C THR A 33 5.59 -2.86 10.72
N GLY A 34 6.02 -3.62 9.72
CA GLY A 34 6.91 -4.76 9.87
C GLY A 34 8.27 -4.54 9.20
N ARG A 35 9.20 -5.47 9.46
CA ARG A 35 10.49 -5.57 8.79
C ARG A 35 10.49 -6.78 7.88
N TYR A 36 10.84 -6.59 6.61
CA TYR A 36 10.78 -7.63 5.60
C TYR A 36 12.08 -7.71 4.83
N SER A 37 12.59 -8.93 4.64
CA SER A 37 13.72 -9.16 3.76
C SER A 37 13.28 -9.05 2.30
N VAL A 38 14.06 -8.33 1.50
CA VAL A 38 13.84 -8.20 0.06
C VAL A 38 14.99 -8.83 -0.68
N ARG A 39 14.67 -9.74 -1.60
CA ARG A 39 15.62 -10.37 -2.51
C ARG A 39 15.30 -9.98 -3.94
N PRO A 40 16.24 -9.41 -4.70
CA PRO A 40 16.03 -9.13 -6.11
C PRO A 40 16.13 -10.43 -6.91
N TRP A 41 15.32 -10.58 -7.96
CA TRP A 41 15.36 -11.76 -8.83
C TRP A 41 16.74 -12.05 -9.42
N ILE A 42 17.54 -11.02 -9.70
CA ILE A 42 18.90 -11.22 -10.22
C ILE A 42 19.81 -11.99 -9.22
N ALA A 43 19.58 -11.84 -7.92
CA ALA A 43 20.29 -12.59 -6.88
C ALA A 43 19.79 -14.03 -6.71
N GLU A 44 18.64 -14.38 -7.30
CA GLU A 44 18.17 -15.75 -7.43
C GLU A 44 18.78 -16.42 -8.66
N VAL A 45 18.92 -15.66 -9.76
CA VAL A 45 19.53 -16.15 -11.02
C VAL A 45 21.05 -16.29 -10.90
N PHE A 46 21.72 -15.38 -10.19
CA PHE A 46 23.19 -15.37 -10.04
C PHE A 46 23.60 -15.44 -8.57
N PRO A 47 23.31 -16.52 -7.83
CA PRO A 47 23.52 -16.60 -6.40
C PRO A 47 25.00 -16.43 -6.00
N ALA A 48 25.95 -16.88 -6.82
CA ALA A 48 27.38 -16.74 -6.55
C ALA A 48 27.87 -15.28 -6.58
N ALA A 49 27.22 -14.41 -7.37
CA ALA A 49 27.57 -12.99 -7.45
C ALA A 49 26.94 -12.15 -6.31
N PHE A 50 25.96 -12.72 -5.60
CA PHE A 50 25.18 -12.08 -4.55
C PHE A 50 25.11 -12.96 -3.29
N PHE A 51 26.21 -13.66 -2.97
CA PHE A 51 26.24 -14.69 -1.92
C PHE A 51 26.01 -14.12 -0.51
N ASP A 52 26.31 -12.85 -0.31
CA ASP A 52 26.19 -12.09 0.93
C ASP A 52 25.01 -11.09 0.91
N TRP A 53 24.10 -11.21 -0.06
CA TRP A 53 22.99 -10.27 -0.19
C TRP A 53 22.09 -10.29 1.06
N GLN A 54 22.00 -9.14 1.72
CA GLN A 54 21.06 -8.89 2.80
C GLN A 54 20.46 -7.49 2.67
N CYS A 55 19.15 -7.43 2.45
CA CYS A 55 18.39 -6.19 2.42
C CYS A 55 17.12 -6.39 3.24
N GLU A 56 16.92 -5.54 4.24
CA GLU A 56 15.71 -5.46 5.04
C GLU A 56 15.07 -4.10 4.82
N VAL A 57 13.75 -4.08 4.66
CA VAL A 57 12.96 -2.86 4.53
C VAL A 57 11.89 -2.81 5.60
N VAL A 58 11.58 -1.60 6.07
CA VAL A 58 10.39 -1.37 6.90
C VAL A 58 9.23 -1.05 5.97
N ALA A 59 8.12 -1.78 6.10
CA ALA A 59 6.91 -1.54 5.33
C ALA A 59 5.67 -1.62 6.23
N LEU A 60 4.54 -1.08 5.78
CA LEU A 60 3.27 -1.24 6.47
C LEU A 60 2.90 -2.72 6.52
N GLU A 61 2.37 -3.16 7.66
CA GLU A 61 1.75 -4.49 7.74
C GLU A 61 0.61 -4.61 6.73
N ILE A 62 0.32 -5.85 6.34
CA ILE A 62 -0.60 -6.13 5.24
C ILE A 62 -2.04 -5.69 5.55
N GLU A 63 -2.46 -5.79 6.82
CA GLU A 63 -3.76 -5.36 7.32
C GLU A 63 -3.91 -3.84 7.25
N ARG A 64 -2.82 -3.11 7.55
CA ARG A 64 -2.81 -1.65 7.42
C ARG A 64 -2.91 -1.25 5.95
N THR A 65 -2.18 -1.93 5.08
CA THR A 65 -2.24 -1.72 3.62
C THR A 65 -3.63 -2.02 3.07
N PHE A 66 -4.29 -3.08 3.54
CA PHE A 66 -5.66 -3.42 3.18
C PHE A 66 -6.62 -2.26 3.46
N TRP A 67 -6.64 -1.74 4.69
CA TRP A 67 -7.53 -0.63 5.05
C TRP A 67 -7.20 0.68 4.32
N GLU A 68 -5.94 0.95 4.02
CA GLU A 68 -5.53 2.08 3.16
C GLU A 68 -6.13 1.97 1.76
N LYS A 69 -6.10 0.79 1.14
CA LYS A 69 -6.68 0.57 -0.20
C LYS A 69 -8.20 0.56 -0.18
N ALA A 70 -8.80 -0.09 0.81
CA ALA A 70 -10.26 -0.14 0.97
C ALA A 70 -10.85 1.27 1.13
N THR A 71 -10.21 2.15 1.90
CA THR A 71 -10.67 3.54 2.07
C THR A 71 -10.50 4.37 0.79
N ILE A 72 -9.48 4.11 -0.04
CA ILE A 72 -9.33 4.73 -1.36
C ILE A 72 -10.49 4.33 -2.29
N LEU A 73 -10.85 3.05 -2.35
CA LEU A 73 -11.97 2.56 -3.16
C LEU A 73 -13.31 3.10 -2.67
N HIS A 74 -13.53 3.09 -1.36
CA HIS A 74 -14.72 3.68 -0.74
C HIS A 74 -14.90 5.16 -1.12
N ALA A 75 -13.81 5.93 -1.09
CA ALA A 75 -13.85 7.34 -1.48
C ALA A 75 -14.14 7.54 -2.97
N GLU A 76 -13.65 6.65 -3.85
CA GLU A 76 -13.97 6.71 -5.28
C GLU A 76 -15.42 6.33 -5.55
N TYR A 77 -15.96 5.34 -4.85
CA TYR A 77 -17.38 4.97 -4.98
C TYR A 77 -18.31 6.13 -4.60
N HIS A 78 -17.94 6.92 -3.58
CA HIS A 78 -18.69 8.10 -3.15
C HIS A 78 -18.20 9.41 -3.78
N ARG A 79 -17.38 9.35 -4.82
CA ARG A 79 -16.90 10.53 -5.52
C ARG A 79 -18.08 11.23 -6.21
N PRO A 80 -18.26 12.56 -6.06
CA PRO A 80 -19.25 13.32 -6.81
C PRO A 80 -19.07 13.14 -8.32
N SER A 81 -20.18 13.02 -9.05
CA SER A 81 -20.23 12.82 -10.51
C SER A 81 -19.51 13.93 -11.28
N GLU A 82 -19.52 15.15 -10.74
CA GLU A 82 -18.99 16.36 -11.37
C GLU A 82 -17.45 16.41 -11.30
N LYS A 83 -16.84 15.63 -10.41
CA LYS A 83 -15.38 15.54 -10.32
C LYS A 83 -14.87 14.56 -11.38
N PRO A 84 -13.69 14.77 -11.98
CA PRO A 84 -13.08 13.75 -12.81
C PRO A 84 -12.54 12.61 -11.95
N ARG A 85 -12.53 11.39 -12.50
CA ARG A 85 -11.78 10.28 -11.92
C ARG A 85 -10.28 10.58 -12.01
N ARG A 86 -9.53 10.29 -10.96
CA ARG A 86 -8.07 10.45 -10.96
C ARG A 86 -7.42 9.53 -11.99
N ASP A 87 -6.32 9.98 -12.59
CA ASP A 87 -5.56 9.16 -13.54
C ASP A 87 -5.02 7.88 -12.85
N ARG A 88 -4.89 6.80 -13.62
CA ARG A 88 -4.36 5.49 -13.20
C ARG A 88 -5.08 4.84 -12.02
N PHE A 89 -6.36 5.18 -11.79
CA PHE A 89 -7.11 4.65 -10.65
C PHE A 89 -7.33 3.13 -10.71
N SER A 90 -7.32 2.53 -11.91
CA SER A 90 -7.45 1.08 -12.12
C SER A 90 -6.48 0.25 -11.27
N ARG A 91 -5.26 0.75 -11.02
CA ARG A 91 -4.28 0.07 -10.17
C ARG A 91 -4.78 -0.18 -8.75
N HIS A 92 -5.59 0.74 -8.20
CA HIS A 92 -6.11 0.60 -6.84
C HIS A 92 -7.12 -0.55 -6.74
N TYR A 93 -7.88 -0.81 -7.81
CA TYR A 93 -8.75 -1.98 -7.88
C TYR A 93 -7.95 -3.28 -7.95
N ALA A 94 -6.90 -3.33 -8.79
CA ALA A 94 -6.03 -4.49 -8.89
C ALA A 94 -5.34 -4.80 -7.54
N ASP A 95 -4.80 -3.78 -6.88
CA ASP A 95 -4.17 -3.93 -5.55
C ASP A 95 -5.18 -4.45 -4.52
N THR A 96 -6.40 -3.92 -4.49
CA THR A 96 -7.42 -4.35 -3.53
C THR A 96 -7.87 -5.78 -3.80
N ALA A 97 -8.01 -6.18 -5.07
CA ALA A 97 -8.34 -7.55 -5.44
C ALA A 97 -7.22 -8.52 -5.03
N ALA A 98 -5.95 -8.16 -5.23
CA ALA A 98 -4.82 -8.96 -4.77
C ALA A 98 -4.82 -9.12 -3.25
N LEU A 99 -5.07 -8.04 -2.50
CA LEU A 99 -5.18 -8.06 -1.04
C LEU A 99 -6.38 -8.90 -0.57
N ALA A 100 -7.54 -8.78 -1.22
CA ALA A 100 -8.72 -9.57 -0.86
C ALA A 100 -8.51 -11.08 -1.04
N ASN A 101 -7.60 -11.48 -1.94
CA ASN A 101 -7.23 -12.88 -2.16
C ASN A 101 -6.07 -13.36 -1.25
N HIS A 102 -5.49 -12.47 -0.42
CA HIS A 102 -4.39 -12.83 0.47
C HIS A 102 -4.91 -13.26 1.85
N SER A 103 -4.48 -14.43 2.32
CA SER A 103 -5.00 -15.06 3.56
C SER A 103 -4.85 -14.20 4.81
N GLU A 104 -3.74 -13.48 4.94
CA GLU A 104 -3.52 -12.61 6.11
C GLU A 104 -4.26 -11.26 5.97
N ALA A 105 -4.30 -10.69 4.76
CA ALA A 105 -4.95 -9.40 4.54
C ALA A 105 -6.46 -9.46 4.79
N ILE A 106 -7.13 -10.56 4.45
CA ILE A 106 -8.58 -10.69 4.64
C ILE A 106 -8.96 -10.74 6.13
N LYS A 107 -8.06 -11.23 7.01
CA LYS A 107 -8.26 -11.22 8.47
C LYS A 107 -8.36 -9.79 9.02
N ALA A 108 -7.84 -8.79 8.30
CA ALA A 108 -7.96 -7.38 8.67
C ALA A 108 -9.42 -6.91 8.77
N ILE A 109 -10.36 -7.58 8.10
CA ILE A 109 -11.80 -7.27 8.17
C ILE A 109 -12.32 -7.40 9.60
N ASP A 110 -11.79 -8.35 10.37
CA ASP A 110 -12.20 -8.59 11.76
C ASP A 110 -11.51 -7.64 12.76
N CYS A 111 -10.56 -6.82 12.30
CA CYS A 111 -9.82 -5.86 13.13
C CYS A 111 -10.42 -4.45 13.02
N ASP A 112 -11.52 -4.25 13.74
CA ASP A 112 -12.28 -3.00 13.77
C ASP A 112 -11.46 -1.79 14.26
N ASP A 113 -10.55 -2.00 15.21
CA ASP A 113 -9.71 -0.93 15.77
C ASP A 113 -8.76 -0.34 14.74
N LEU A 114 -8.12 -1.20 13.94
CA LEU A 114 -7.22 -0.76 12.87
C LEU A 114 -7.99 0.00 11.80
N ARG A 115 -9.16 -0.50 11.39
CA ARG A 115 -10.07 0.21 10.48
C ARG A 115 -10.37 1.61 11.01
N ASN A 116 -10.81 1.70 12.27
CA ASN A 116 -11.24 2.95 12.88
C ASN A 116 -10.10 3.97 12.95
N ARG A 117 -8.88 3.53 13.27
CA ARG A 117 -7.68 4.36 13.24
C ARG A 117 -7.39 4.93 11.84
N VAL A 118 -7.36 4.07 10.82
CA VAL A 118 -7.11 4.50 9.43
C VAL A 118 -8.18 5.51 8.97
N VAL A 119 -9.44 5.24 9.27
CA VAL A 119 -10.56 6.15 8.94
C VAL A 119 -10.42 7.50 9.65
N SER A 120 -10.14 7.48 10.95
CA SER A 120 -9.97 8.69 11.75
C SER A 120 -8.84 9.55 11.19
N TRP A 121 -7.70 8.93 10.89
CA TRP A 121 -6.55 9.58 10.27
C TRP A 121 -6.85 10.15 8.87
N LYS A 122 -7.56 9.39 8.01
CA LYS A 122 -7.95 9.90 6.69
C LYS A 122 -8.88 11.11 6.79
N LYS A 123 -9.77 11.14 7.79
CA LYS A 123 -10.65 12.29 8.03
C LYS A 123 -9.88 13.54 8.48
N SER A 124 -8.88 13.40 9.35
CA SER A 124 -8.12 14.56 9.84
C SER A 124 -7.27 15.20 8.74
N ILE A 125 -6.76 14.39 7.80
CA ILE A 125 -5.91 14.87 6.70
C ILE A 125 -6.71 15.28 5.46
N PHE A 126 -7.84 14.63 5.21
CA PHE A 126 -8.66 14.87 4.03
C PHE A 126 -10.10 15.20 4.42
N SER A 127 -10.37 16.48 4.65
CA SER A 127 -11.73 17.02 4.84
C SER A 127 -12.57 16.78 3.58
N GLY A 128 -13.27 15.63 3.52
CA GLY A 128 -14.18 15.25 2.44
C GLY A 128 -14.07 13.81 1.91
N LEU A 129 -13.16 12.97 2.45
CA LEU A 129 -12.83 11.67 1.83
C LEU A 129 -13.53 10.44 2.46
N VAL A 130 -14.06 10.55 3.69
CA VAL A 130 -14.55 9.36 4.42
C VAL A 130 -15.88 9.63 5.14
N GLY A 131 -16.98 9.59 4.38
CA GLY A 131 -18.33 9.54 4.94
C GLY A 131 -18.74 8.10 5.28
N LYS A 132 -18.70 7.75 6.57
CA LYS A 132 -19.30 6.56 7.23
C LYS A 132 -19.10 5.18 6.54
N LEU A 133 -17.92 4.58 6.74
CA LEU A 133 -17.83 3.11 6.81
C LEU A 133 -18.65 2.66 8.04
N ARG A 134 -19.76 1.95 7.84
CA ARG A 134 -20.59 1.43 8.94
C ARG A 134 -20.01 0.10 9.46
N PRO A 135 -19.98 -0.12 10.78
CA PRO A 135 -19.64 -1.44 11.31
C PRO A 135 -20.76 -2.44 10.97
N SER A 136 -20.40 -3.59 10.43
CA SER A 136 -21.27 -4.76 10.39
C SER A 136 -21.53 -5.24 11.83
N GLN A 137 -22.78 -5.53 12.16
CA GLN A 137 -23.24 -5.88 13.49
C GLN A 137 -22.53 -7.13 14.07
N THR A 138 -21.80 -6.91 15.17
CA THR A 138 -21.58 -7.75 16.35
C THR A 138 -21.26 -9.23 16.19
N ARG A 139 -20.00 -9.61 16.46
CA ARG A 139 -19.65 -10.75 17.33
C ARG A 139 -18.48 -10.33 18.23
N HIS A 140 -18.49 -10.78 19.48
CA HIS A 140 -17.48 -10.48 20.50
C HIS A 140 -16.04 -10.66 19.98
N ILE A 141 -15.23 -9.59 20.05
CA ILE A 141 -13.84 -9.57 19.60
C ILE A 141 -12.93 -9.56 20.84
N SER A 142 -11.98 -10.49 20.87
CA SER A 142 -10.83 -10.47 21.78
C SER A 142 -9.74 -9.54 21.20
N PRO A 143 -8.87 -8.93 22.01
CA PRO A 143 -7.82 -8.05 21.49
C PRO A 143 -6.90 -8.84 20.55
N CYS A 144 -6.61 -8.31 19.36
CA CYS A 144 -5.56 -8.86 18.51
C CYS A 144 -4.24 -8.88 19.31
N SER A 145 -3.70 -10.08 19.49
CA SER A 145 -2.37 -10.33 20.06
C SER A 145 -1.30 -10.16 19.00
#